data_AF-A0A090X3Z3-F1
#
_entry.id   AF-A0A090X3Z3-F1
#
_cell.length_a   1.000
_cell.length_b   1.000
_cell.length_c   1.000
_cell.angle_alpha   90.00
_cell.angle_beta   90.00
_cell.angle_gamma   90.00
#
_symmetry.space_group_name_H-M   'P 1'
#
loop_
_entity.id
_entity.type
_entity.pdbx_description
1 polymer ?
#
loop_
_entity_poly.entity_id
_entity_poly.type
_entity_poly.pdbx_seq_one_letter_code
_entity_poly.pdbx_strand_id
1 'polypeptide(L)'
;MSVLDKYIPRLAVMPLTQLLEMNAVHLKIVNERKTRHGDYRPLPDGSHRITINANLNQYRFLVTLVHEIAHLVAFKKYGRAIKPHGVEWKHTFQHLMLPFLRPDIFPQ
;
A
#
# COMPACT_ATOMS: atom_id res chain seq x y z
N MET A 1 -13.75 -5.07 -14.56
CA MET A 1 -12.57 -4.18 -14.49
C MET A 1 -12.47 -3.65 -13.08
N SER A 2 -11.33 -3.82 -12.43
CA SER A 2 -11.08 -3.30 -11.09
C SER A 2 -10.88 -1.79 -11.16
N VAL A 3 -11.29 -1.04 -10.13
CA VAL A 3 -10.98 0.40 -10.04
C VAL A 3 -9.46 0.63 -10.08
N LEU A 4 -8.68 -0.33 -9.56
CA LEU A 4 -7.22 -0.27 -9.54
C LEU A 4 -6.58 -0.27 -10.93
N ASP A 5 -7.22 -0.83 -11.97
CA ASP A 5 -6.69 -0.86 -13.34
C ASP A 5 -6.34 0.56 -13.87
N LYS A 6 -6.95 1.61 -13.31
CA LYS A 6 -6.69 3.01 -13.66
C LYS A 6 -5.46 3.61 -12.97
N TYR A 7 -5.03 3.03 -11.85
CA TYR A 7 -4.10 3.65 -10.91
C TYR A 7 -2.77 2.92 -10.75
N ILE A 8 -2.63 1.69 -11.25
CA ILE A 8 -1.41 0.90 -11.14
C ILE A 8 -1.14 0.14 -12.44
N PRO A 9 0.09 -0.36 -12.66
CA PRO A 9 0.38 -1.21 -13.81
C PRO A 9 -0.51 -2.45 -13.82
N ARG A 10 -0.98 -2.86 -14.99
CA ARG A 10 -1.95 -3.96 -15.16
C ARG A 10 -1.52 -5.25 -14.46
N LEU A 11 -0.24 -5.60 -14.55
CA LEU A 11 0.31 -6.82 -13.94
C LEU A 11 0.40 -6.75 -12.40
N ALA A 12 0.30 -5.55 -11.81
CA ALA A 12 0.27 -5.37 -10.36
C ALA A 12 -1.16 -5.47 -9.77
N VAL A 13 -2.21 -5.43 -10.61
CA VAL A 13 -3.60 -5.36 -10.14
C VAL A 13 -4.00 -6.59 -9.32
N MET A 14 -3.76 -7.79 -9.84
CA MET A 14 -4.10 -9.03 -9.15
C MET A 14 -3.33 -9.19 -7.82
N PRO A 15 -1.99 -9.15 -7.78
CA PRO A 15 -1.25 -9.31 -6.51
C PRO A 15 -1.57 -8.22 -5.49
N LEU A 16 -1.82 -6.97 -5.92
CA LEU A 16 -2.20 -5.91 -4.99
C LEU A 16 -3.62 -6.07 -4.45
N THR A 17 -4.56 -6.53 -5.28
CA THR A 17 -5.94 -6.84 -4.85
C THR A 17 -5.93 -7.93 -3.79
N GLN A 18 -5.19 -9.02 -4.02
CA GLN A 18 -5.03 -10.09 -3.04
C GLN A 18 -4.42 -9.56 -1.73
N LEU A 19 -3.43 -8.68 -1.81
CA LEU A 19 -2.80 -8.10 -0.63
C LEU A 19 -3.76 -7.23 0.20
N LEU A 20 -4.66 -6.49 -0.46
CA LEU A 20 -5.71 -5.72 0.22
C LEU A 20 -6.73 -6.62 0.91
N GLU A 21 -7.17 -7.68 0.22
CA GLU A 21 -8.14 -8.66 0.74
C GLU A 21 -7.59 -9.42 1.95
N MET A 22 -6.38 -9.97 1.84
CA MET A 22 -5.71 -10.69 2.94
C MET A 22 -5.55 -9.85 4.21
N ASN A 23 -5.45 -8.53 4.06
CA ASN A 23 -5.28 -7.60 5.19
C ASN A 23 -6.56 -6.89 5.62
N ALA A 24 -7.70 -7.18 4.97
CA ALA A 24 -9.00 -6.53 5.18
C ALA A 24 -8.90 -5.00 5.17
N VAL A 25 -8.27 -4.44 4.13
CA VAL A 25 -8.06 -3.00 3.99
C VAL A 25 -9.13 -2.36 3.12
N HIS A 26 -9.77 -1.32 3.65
CA HIS A 26 -10.62 -0.41 2.89
C HIS A 26 -9.76 0.66 2.22
N LEU A 27 -9.50 0.51 0.92
CA LEU A 27 -8.81 1.52 0.13
C LEU A 27 -9.78 2.65 -0.27
N LYS A 28 -9.38 3.90 -0.02
CA LYS A 28 -10.09 5.10 -0.49
C LYS A 28 -9.15 5.97 -1.32
N ILE A 29 -9.50 6.14 -2.59
CA ILE A 29 -8.79 7.06 -3.49
C ILE A 29 -9.38 8.46 -3.27
N VAL A 30 -8.52 9.44 -3.00
CA VAL A 30 -8.92 10.80 -2.61
C VAL A 30 -8.31 11.84 -3.53
N ASN A 31 -8.89 13.05 -3.54
CA ASN A 31 -8.27 14.20 -4.19
C ASN A 31 -6.89 14.48 -3.59
N GLU A 32 -6.04 15.13 -4.37
CA GLU A 32 -4.68 15.47 -3.96
C GLU A 32 -4.66 16.24 -2.63
N ARG A 33 -3.81 15.77 -1.71
CA ARG A 33 -3.39 16.49 -0.52
C ARG A 33 -1.91 16.83 -0.66
N LYS A 34 -1.52 18.05 -0.30
CA LYS A 34 -0.12 18.51 -0.38
C LYS A 34 0.79 17.87 0.67
N THR A 35 0.25 17.46 1.81
CA THR A 35 1.04 17.03 2.97
C THR A 35 1.37 15.53 2.98
N ARG A 36 0.59 14.69 2.29
CA ARG A 36 0.77 13.23 2.25
C ARG A 36 0.27 12.67 0.92
N HIS A 37 1.01 11.69 0.37
CA HIS A 37 0.60 10.93 -0.81
C HIS A 37 -0.30 9.74 -0.47
N GLY A 38 -0.10 9.16 0.72
CA GLY A 38 -0.88 8.06 1.28
C GLY A 38 -1.01 8.20 2.80
N ASP A 39 -1.94 7.46 3.39
CA ASP A 39 -2.08 7.36 4.84
C ASP A 39 -2.85 6.09 5.24
N TYR A 40 -2.23 5.25 6.07
CA TYR A 40 -2.86 4.16 6.79
C TYR A 40 -3.42 4.60 8.16
N ARG A 41 -4.65 4.18 8.47
CA ARG A 41 -5.30 4.42 9.76
C ARG A 41 -6.14 3.21 10.23
N PRO A 42 -5.95 2.70 11.46
CA PRO A 42 -6.92 1.82 12.09
C PRO A 42 -8.17 2.61 12.50
N LEU A 43 -9.34 1.99 12.35
CA LEU A 43 -10.63 2.57 12.71
C LEU A 43 -11.12 2.04 14.08
N PRO A 44 -12.03 2.75 14.76
CA PRO A 44 -12.57 2.33 16.06
C PRO A 44 -13.30 0.98 16.04
N ASP A 45 -13.84 0.58 14.88
CA ASP A 45 -14.52 -0.70 14.65
C ASP A 45 -13.54 -1.86 14.40
N GLY A 46 -12.22 -1.62 14.48
CA GLY A 46 -11.18 -2.61 14.22
C GLY A 46 -10.83 -2.77 12.74
N SER A 47 -11.55 -2.10 11.82
CA SER A 47 -11.23 -2.13 10.39
C SER A 47 -10.01 -1.26 10.06
N HIS A 48 -9.45 -1.46 8.87
CA HIS A 48 -8.26 -0.76 8.41
C HIS A 48 -8.58 0.07 7.18
N ARG A 49 -8.19 1.34 7.19
CA ARG A 49 -8.35 2.23 6.03
C ARG A 49 -7.01 2.70 5.51
N ILE A 50 -6.85 2.68 4.19
CA ILE A 50 -5.74 3.34 3.50
C ILE A 50 -6.32 4.38 2.56
N THR A 51 -5.75 5.58 2.58
CA THR A 51 -6.07 6.64 1.60
C THR A 51 -4.89 6.87 0.67
N ILE A 52 -5.13 7.10 -0.62
CA ILE A 52 -4.09 7.41 -1.62
C ILE A 52 -4.57 8.56 -2.51
N ASN A 53 -3.69 9.52 -2.83
CA ASN A 53 -4.03 10.60 -3.75
C ASN A 53 -4.21 10.09 -5.18
N ALA A 54 -5.26 10.54 -5.86
CA ALA A 54 -5.62 10.11 -7.21
C ALA A 54 -4.64 10.58 -8.31
N ASN A 55 -3.86 11.64 -8.06
CA ASN A 55 -3.00 12.29 -9.05
C ASN A 55 -1.60 11.66 -9.18
N LEU A 56 -1.30 10.62 -8.42
CA LEU A 56 -0.02 9.92 -8.51
C LEU A 56 0.05 9.15 -9.84
N ASN A 57 1.24 9.12 -10.45
CA ASN A 57 1.47 8.19 -11.56
C ASN A 57 1.38 6.72 -11.06
N GLN A 58 1.20 5.79 -12.00
CA GLN A 58 0.89 4.40 -11.68
C GLN A 58 1.94 3.72 -10.77
N TYR A 59 3.22 3.99 -11.00
CA TYR A 59 4.32 3.44 -10.21
C TYR A 59 4.36 4.03 -8.80
N ARG A 60 4.19 5.35 -8.67
CA ARG A 60 4.15 6.03 -7.39
C ARG A 60 2.93 5.62 -6.58
N PHE A 61 1.78 5.45 -7.21
CA PHE A 61 0.57 4.94 -6.56
C PHE A 61 0.83 3.55 -5.99
N LEU A 62 1.37 2.62 -6.79
CA LEU A 62 1.68 1.26 -6.36
C LEU A 62 2.63 1.25 -5.16
N VAL A 63 3.76 1.95 -5.24
CA VAL A 63 4.74 2.03 -4.14
C VAL A 63 4.11 2.63 -2.89
N THR A 64 3.31 3.70 -3.05
CA THR A 64 2.65 4.36 -1.90
C THR A 64 1.61 3.43 -1.26
N LEU A 65 0.85 2.67 -2.04
CA LEU A 65 -0.12 1.74 -1.48
C LEU A 65 0.58 0.59 -0.73
N VAL A 66 1.63 0.01 -1.30
CA VAL A 66 2.42 -1.03 -0.60
C VAL A 66 3.09 -0.47 0.65
N HIS A 67 3.53 0.79 0.64
CA HIS A 67 4.07 1.49 1.81
C HIS A 67 3.08 1.53 2.96
N GLU A 68 1.85 1.95 2.69
CA GLU A 68 0.79 2.03 3.71
C GLU A 68 0.36 0.63 4.20
N ILE A 69 0.33 -0.37 3.32
CA ILE A 69 0.07 -1.76 3.71
C ILE A 69 1.21 -2.29 4.61
N ALA A 70 2.46 -1.93 4.32
CA ALA A 70 3.60 -2.33 5.15
C ALA A 70 3.50 -1.77 6.58
N HIS A 71 2.96 -0.56 6.76
CA HIS A 71 2.65 -0.05 8.11
C HIS A 71 1.67 -0.96 8.84
N LEU A 72 0.56 -1.33 8.20
CA LEU A 72 -0.43 -2.23 8.77
C LEU A 72 0.19 -3.60 9.13
N VAL A 73 0.84 -4.25 8.17
CA VAL A 73 1.39 -5.61 8.34
C VAL A 73 2.47 -5.61 9.43
N ALA A 74 3.34 -4.61 9.45
CA ALA A 74 4.37 -4.50 10.48
C ALA A 74 3.75 -4.30 11.88
N PHE A 75 2.73 -3.44 12.02
CA PHE A 75 2.06 -3.26 13.30
C PHE A 75 1.31 -4.52 13.77
N LYS A 76 0.68 -5.27 12.85
CA LYS A 76 0.04 -6.56 13.18
C LYS A 76 1.05 -7.60 13.66
N LYS A 77 2.24 -7.64 13.04
CA LYS A 77 3.26 -8.66 13.32
C LYS A 77 4.13 -8.35 14.54
N TYR A 78 4.54 -7.09 14.72
CA TYR A 78 5.55 -6.70 15.71
C TYR A 78 4.98 -5.80 16.82
N GLY A 79 3.70 -5.42 16.72
CA GLY A 79 3.06 -4.52 17.66
C GLY A 79 3.27 -3.04 17.33
N ARG A 80 2.57 -2.17 18.07
CA ARG A 80 2.49 -0.72 17.80
C ARG A 80 3.68 0.09 18.34
N ALA A 81 4.58 -0.54 19.09
CA ALA A 81 5.74 0.11 19.69
C ALA A 81 6.93 0.25 18.71
N ILE A 82 6.88 -0.42 17.55
CA ILE A 82 7.93 -0.32 16.54
C ILE A 82 8.05 1.11 16.00
N LYS A 83 9.28 1.50 15.64
CA LYS A 83 9.50 2.80 15.00
C LYS A 83 8.86 2.82 13.61
N PRO A 84 8.18 3.91 13.21
CA PRO A 84 7.80 4.13 11.82
C PRO A 84 9.06 4.01 10.95
N HIS A 85 8.96 3.22 9.88
CA HIS A 85 10.08 2.95 8.97
C HIS A 85 11.34 2.37 9.64
N GLY A 86 11.18 1.72 10.80
CA GLY A 86 12.21 0.95 11.50
C GLY A 86 12.59 -0.35 10.76
N VAL A 87 13.45 -1.17 11.37
CA VAL A 87 13.94 -2.40 10.74
C VAL A 87 12.80 -3.38 10.42
N GLU A 88 11.81 -3.49 11.31
CA GLU A 88 10.64 -4.34 11.16
C GLU A 88 9.78 -3.88 9.98
N TRP A 89 9.55 -2.58 9.86
CA TRP A 89 8.83 -2.00 8.74
C TRP A 89 9.61 -2.17 7.43
N LYS A 90 10.92 -1.90 7.41
CA LYS A 90 11.76 -2.02 6.21
C LYS A 90 11.76 -3.45 5.68
N HIS A 91 11.96 -4.41 6.57
CA HIS A 91 11.90 -5.84 6.23
C HIS A 91 10.51 -6.22 5.69
N THR A 92 9.44 -5.75 6.33
CA THR A 92 8.06 -5.99 5.87
C THR A 92 7.83 -5.38 4.48
N PHE A 93 8.20 -4.12 4.28
CA PHE A 93 8.05 -3.43 3.00
C PHE A 93 8.82 -4.12 1.88
N GLN A 94 10.08 -4.50 2.13
CA GLN A 94 10.88 -5.26 1.16
C GLN A 94 10.17 -6.56 0.75
N HIS A 95 9.69 -7.35 1.71
CA HIS A 95 8.98 -8.60 1.42
C HIS A 95 7.70 -8.37 0.62
N LEU A 96 6.89 -7.39 1.01
CA LEU A 96 5.65 -7.06 0.30
C LEU A 96 5.90 -6.52 -1.12
N MET A 97 7.05 -5.86 -1.35
CA MET A 97 7.39 -5.33 -2.67
C MET A 97 7.90 -6.40 -3.64
N LEU A 98 8.43 -7.54 -3.17
CA LEU A 98 9.06 -8.56 -4.02
C LEU A 98 8.23 -8.98 -5.26
N PRO A 99 6.91 -9.23 -5.17
CA PRO A 99 6.12 -9.61 -6.34
C PRO A 99 6.04 -8.54 -7.44
N PHE A 100 6.32 -7.28 -7.08
CA PHE A 100 6.20 -6.14 -7.97
C PHE A 100 7.55 -5.73 -8.60
N LEU A 101 8.69 -6.13 -8.02
CA LEU A 101 10.03 -5.73 -8.47
C LEU A 101 10.49 -6.53 -9.71
N ARG A 102 9.78 -6.34 -10.82
CA ARG A 102 10.10 -6.95 -12.13
C ARG A 102 9.95 -5.92 -13.26
N PRO A 103 10.72 -6.04 -14.36
CA PRO A 103 10.70 -5.08 -15.46
C PRO A 103 9.30 -4.85 -16.07
N ASP A 104 8.44 -5.87 -16.08
CA ASP A 104 7.08 -5.76 -16.62
C ASP A 104 6.13 -4.90 -15.75
N ILE A 105 6.53 -4.58 -14.51
CA ILE A 105 5.76 -3.75 -13.56
C ILE A 105 6.48 -2.43 -13.28
N PHE A 106 7.80 -2.45 -13.13
CA PHE A 106 8.64 -1.24 -13.03
C PHE A 106 9.69 -1.28 -14.15
N PRO A 107 9.42 -0.66 -15.32
CA PRO A 107 10.40 -0.56 -16.38
C PRO A 107 11.57 0.36 -15.96
N GLN A 108 12.75 0.13 -16.55
CA GLN A 108 13.96 0.93 -16.31
C GLN A 108 13.89 2.33 -16.93
#